data_AF-A0A534XHM6-F1
#
_entry.id   AF-A0A534XHM6-F1
#
_cell.length_a   1.000
_cell.length_b   1.000
_cell.length_c   1.000
_cell.angle_alpha   90.00
_cell.angle_beta   90.00
_cell.angle_gamma   90.00
#
_symmetry.space_group_name_H-M   'P 1'
#
loop_
_entity.id
_entity.type
_entity.pdbx_description
1 polymer ?
#
loop_
_entity_poly.entity_id
_entity_poly.type
_entity_poly.pdbx_seq_one_letter_code
_entity_poly.pdbx_strand_id
1 'polypeptide(L)' 'MFKVALTAEFGAPDDIRAELLLRMGELASTLASIPAHHHSVWSSLVDSELRLDVRGWKFLYRVDPAARRITVHRGGPSST' A
#
# COMPACT_ATOMS: atom_id res chain seq x y z
N MET A 1 3.83 -9.36 -10.78
CA MET A 1 3.24 -8.03 -10.59
C MET A 1 2.30 -8.09 -9.39
N PHE A 2 2.44 -7.17 -8.43
CA PHE A 2 1.54 -7.09 -7.28
C PHE A 2 0.21 -6.45 -7.69
N LYS A 3 -0.91 -6.97 -7.20
CA LYS A 3 -2.23 -6.36 -7.37
C LYS A 3 -2.51 -5.38 -6.24
N VAL A 4 -3.07 -4.21 -6.56
CA VAL A 4 -3.51 -3.23 -5.56
C VAL A 4 -5.01 -3.39 -5.35
N ALA A 5 -5.44 -3.48 -4.09
CA ALA A 5 -6.84 -3.54 -3.71
C ALA A 5 -7.15 -2.46 -2.65
N LEU A 6 -8.23 -1.71 -2.85
CA LEU A 6 -8.79 -0.81 -1.86
C LEU A 6 -10.01 -1.52 -1.24
N THR A 7 -9.96 -1.83 0.06
CA THR A 7 -11.03 -2.63 0.71
C THR A 7 -11.94 -1.81 1.60
N ALA A 8 -11.73 -0.50 1.69
CA ALA A 8 -12.64 0.40 2.37
C ALA A 8 -12.83 1.69 1.57
N GLU A 9 -13.96 2.35 1.79
CA GLU A 9 -14.21 3.70 1.31
C GLU A 9 -13.68 4.69 2.33
N PHE A 10 -12.66 5.45 1.96
CA PHE A 10 -11.94 6.33 2.90
C PHE A 10 -12.46 7.77 2.90
N GLY A 11 -13.46 8.11 2.08
CA GLY A 11 -13.97 9.48 1.92
C GLY A 11 -12.96 10.47 1.29
N ALA A 12 -11.85 9.97 0.75
CA ALA A 12 -10.82 10.80 0.13
C ALA A 12 -11.33 11.42 -1.20
N PRO A 13 -10.99 12.69 -1.47
CA PRO A 13 -11.22 13.32 -2.78
C PRO A 13 -10.61 12.53 -3.94
N ASP A 14 -11.16 12.69 -5.14
CA ASP A 14 -10.75 11.91 -6.31
C ASP A 14 -9.29 12.14 -6.71
N ASP A 15 -8.77 13.36 -6.55
CA ASP A 15 -7.37 13.68 -6.82
C ASP A 15 -6.43 12.96 -5.84
N ILE A 16 -6.80 12.91 -4.56
CA ILE A 16 -6.07 12.15 -3.53
C ILE A 16 -6.13 10.64 -3.82
N ARG A 17 -7.28 10.14 -4.25
CA ARG A 17 -7.44 8.72 -4.61
C ARG A 17 -6.62 8.34 -5.84
N ALA A 18 -6.59 9.20 -6.86
CA ALA A 18 -5.78 9.00 -8.05
C ALA A 18 -4.28 8.97 -7.70
N GLU A 19 -3.83 9.89 -6.86
CA GLU A 19 -2.44 9.92 -6.39
C GLU A 19 -2.10 8.69 -5.54
N LEU A 20 -2.98 8.28 -4.63
CA LEU A 20 -2.83 7.04 -3.86
C LEU A 20 -2.64 5.83 -4.79
N LEU A 21 -3.49 5.67 -5.81
CA LEU A 21 -3.40 4.55 -6.75
C LEU A 21 -2.10 4.58 -7.55
N LEU A 22 -1.65 5.75 -7.98
CA LEU A 22 -0.37 5.93 -8.66
C LEU A 22 0.79 5.46 -7.77
N ARG A 23 0.86 5.95 -6.52
CA ARG A 23 1.90 5.57 -5.56
C ARG A 23 1.87 4.08 -5.21
N MET A 24 0.70 3.50 -5.04
CA MET A 24 0.56 2.06 -4.81
C MET A 24 1.01 1.24 -6.03
N GLY A 25 0.81 1.74 -7.24
CA GLY A 25 1.33 1.15 -8.48
C GLY A 25 2.87 1.19 -8.56
N GLU A 26 3.48 2.30 -8.16
CA GLU A 26 4.93 2.43 -8.03
C GLU A 26 5.47 1.40 -7.03
N LEU A 27 4.87 1.33 -5.83
CA LEU A 27 5.23 0.34 -4.80
C LEU A 27 5.06 -1.10 -5.30
N ALA A 28 3.96 -1.41 -5.99
CA ALA A 28 3.73 -2.74 -6.58
C ALA A 28 4.81 -3.14 -7.59
N SER A 29 5.34 -2.16 -8.33
CA SER A 29 6.42 -2.36 -9.30
C SER A 29 7.76 -2.57 -8.60
N THR A 30 8.06 -1.78 -7.57
CA THR A 30 9.25 -1.94 -6.72
C THR A 30 9.25 -3.29 -6.00
N LEU A 31 8.14 -3.69 -5.38
CA LEU A 31 8.05 -4.99 -4.71
C LEU A 31 8.19 -6.15 -5.71
N ALA A 32 7.74 -5.98 -6.96
CA ALA A 32 7.89 -7.01 -7.99
C ALA A 32 9.35 -7.26 -8.42
N SER A 33 10.28 -6.31 -8.19
CA SER A 33 11.70 -6.49 -8.49
C SER A 33 12.48 -7.19 -7.38
N ILE A 34 11.92 -7.30 -6.17
CA ILE A 34 12.55 -7.99 -5.05
C ILE A 34 12.44 -9.51 -5.28
N PRO A 35 13.54 -10.27 -5.22
CA PRO A 35 13.47 -11.71 -5.42
C PRO A 35 12.75 -12.43 -4.27
N ALA A 36 11.95 -13.45 -4.59
CA ALA A 36 11.12 -14.16 -3.62
C ALA A 36 11.92 -14.86 -2.50
N HIS A 37 13.20 -15.19 -2.74
CA HIS A 37 14.07 -15.86 -1.78
C HIS A 37 14.68 -14.91 -0.72
N HIS A 38 14.43 -13.59 -0.80
CA HIS A 38 14.87 -12.62 0.22
C HIS A 38 13.97 -12.67 1.47
N HIS A 39 14.06 -13.77 2.23
CA HIS A 39 13.17 -14.07 3.34
C HIS A 39 13.07 -12.95 4.38
N SER A 40 14.18 -12.30 4.74
CA SER A 40 14.22 -11.22 5.75
C SER A 40 13.40 -9.99 5.36
N VAL A 41 13.38 -9.64 4.07
CA VAL A 41 12.59 -8.52 3.57
C VAL A 41 11.10 -8.87 3.63
N TRP A 42 10.74 -10.05 3.16
CA TRP A 42 9.34 -10.48 3.08
C TRP A 42 8.72 -10.73 4.46
N SER A 43 9.48 -11.30 5.40
CA SER A 43 9.01 -11.49 6.78
C SER A 43 8.73 -10.16 7.46
N SER A 44 9.60 -9.16 7.25
CA SER A 44 9.41 -7.82 7.82
C SER A 44 8.16 -7.13 7.26
N LEU A 45 7.86 -7.33 5.97
CA LEU A 45 6.72 -6.71 5.30
C LEU A 45 5.37 -7.36 5.65
N VAL A 46 5.32 -8.69 5.80
CA VAL A 46 4.04 -9.40 5.99
C VAL A 46 3.44 -9.14 7.39
N ASP A 47 4.30 -8.96 8.39
CA ASP A 47 3.87 -8.70 9.78
C ASP A 47 3.59 -7.22 10.05
N SER A 48 3.87 -6.34 9.09
CA SER A 48 3.80 -4.89 9.28
C SER A 48 2.54 -4.27 8.68
N GLU A 49 1.92 -3.36 9.44
CA GLU A 49 1.00 -2.37 8.89
C GLU A 49 1.77 -1.14 8.45
N LEU A 50 1.77 -0.87 7.15
CA LEU A 50 2.55 0.20 6.54
C LEU A 50 1.68 1.44 6.33
N ARG A 51 2.34 2.60 6.29
CA ARG A 51 1.71 3.91 6.15
C ARG A 51 2.19 4.59 4.87
N LEU A 52 1.25 5.16 4.12
CA LEU A 52 1.52 6.11 3.05
C LEU A 52 0.80 7.42 3.34
N ASP A 53 1.55 8.53 3.30
CA ASP A 53 0.99 9.87 3.39
C ASP A 53 0.86 10.48 1.99
N VAL A 54 -0.32 11.04 1.70
CA VAL A 54 -0.63 11.70 0.43
C VAL A 54 -1.32 13.02 0.76
N ARG A 55 -0.62 14.15 0.59
CA ARG A 55 -1.19 15.51 0.69
C ARG A 55 -2.16 15.71 1.88
N GLY A 56 -1.69 15.40 3.09
CA GLY A 56 -2.50 15.55 4.32
C GLY A 56 -3.50 14.43 4.57
N TRP A 57 -3.44 13.34 3.81
CA TRP A 57 -4.16 12.09 4.06
C TRP A 57 -3.20 10.99 4.43
N LYS A 58 -3.64 10.11 5.33
CA LYS A 58 -2.91 8.93 5.76
C LYS A 58 -3.66 7.69 5.33
N PHE A 59 -2.95 6.79 4.65
CA PHE A 59 -3.45 5.48 4.25
C PHE A 59 -2.65 4.37 4.91
N LEU A 60 -3.33 3.38 5.45
CA LEU A 60 -2.73 2.17 6.02
C LEU A 60 -2.93 1.02 5.06
N TYR A 61 -1.85 0.29 4.80
CA TYR A 61 -1.84 -0.81 3.87
C TYR A 61 -1.02 -1.99 4.40
N ARG A 62 -1.32 -3.17 3.87
CA ARG A 62 -0.57 -4.41 4.10
C ARG A 62 -0.10 -5.00 2.79
N VAL A 63 1.02 -5.70 2.84
CA VAL A 63 1.57 -6.46 1.71
C VAL A 63 1.43 -7.94 2.03
N ASP A 64 0.86 -8.67 1.09
CA ASP A 64 0.81 -10.13 1.07
C ASP A 64 1.74 -10.60 -0.06
N PRO A 65 2.99 -10.98 0.24
CA PRO A 65 3.94 -11.43 -0.77
C PRO A 65 3.50 -12.74 -1.45
N ALA A 66 2.84 -13.63 -0.70
CA ALA A 66 2.40 -14.94 -1.19
C ALA A 66 1.28 -14.78 -2.23
N ALA A 67 0.27 -13.94 -1.93
CA ALA A 67 -0.80 -13.61 -2.88
C ALA A 67 -0.40 -12.53 -3.90
N ARG A 68 0.82 -11.97 -3.79
CA ARG A 68 1.29 -10.81 -4.55
C ARG A 68 0.27 -9.67 -4.54
N ARG A 69 -0.13 -9.23 -3.35
CA ARG A 69 -1.19 -8.24 -3.17
C ARG A 69 -0.80 -7.14 -2.20
N ILE A 70 -1.15 -5.91 -2.54
CA ILE A 70 -1.13 -4.75 -1.64
C ILE A 70 -2.58 -4.42 -1.33
N THR A 71 -2.93 -4.34 -0.05
CA THR A 71 -4.30 -4.02 0.38
C THR A 71 -4.28 -2.75 1.20
N VAL A 72 -5.00 -1.72 0.74
CA VAL A 72 -5.24 -0.51 1.52
C VAL A 72 -6.56 -0.69 2.25
N HIS A 73 -6.50 -0.72 3.59
CA HIS A 73 -7.64 -1.10 4.43
C HIS A 73 -8.11 0.01 5.36
N ARG A 74 -7.36 1.10 5.50
CA ARG A 74 -7.81 2.30 6.22
C ARG A 74 -7.25 3.56 5.57
N GLY A 75 -8.02 4.64 5.61
CA GLY A 75 -7.59 5.95 5.16
C GLY A 75 -8.37 7.04 5.87
N GLY A 76 -7.75 8.19 6.07
CA GLY A 76 -8.40 9.36 6.65
C GLY A 76 -7.50 10.60 6.60
N PRO A 77 -8.05 11.79 6.90
CA PRO A 77 -7.25 12.99 7.06
C PRO A 77 -6.17 12.77 8.12
N SER A 78 -4.95 13.20 7.84
CA SER A 78 -3.89 13.27 8.82
C SER A 78 -4.25 14.39 9.80
N SER A 79 -4.72 14.04 10.99
CA SER A 79 -4.83 15.01 12.09
C SER A 79 -3.42 15.51 12.41
N THR A 80 -3.14 16.76 12.07
CA THR A 80 -2.09 17.55 12.74
C THR A 80 -2.44 17.77 14.19
#